data_AF-U1Z9I7-F1
#
_entry.id   AF-U1Z9I7-F1
#
_cell.length_a   1.000
_cell.length_b   1.000
_cell.length_c   1.000
_cell.angle_alpha   90.00
_cell.angle_beta   90.00
_cell.angle_gamma   90.00
#
_symmetry.space_group_name_H-M   'P 1'
#
loop_
_entity.id
_entity.type
_entity.pdbx_description
1 polymer ?
#
loop_
_entity_poly.entity_id
_entity_poly.type
_entity_poly.pdbx_seq_one_letter_code
_entity_poly.pdbx_strand_id
1 'polypeptide(L)'
;RANLQRLQWAAGSVRGKLSQANWQALVELQREAQALEGQPADFGELLDFLNRLLMSLAALSGFALDDMTRDDGWRFLMLGRCIERLQFLCDAFAGFLRSGAATDQSALEWLLELGNSSITYRTRYLASAQLIPVLDLLLLDEQNPHAVIFQLRTLLRSLQRLDERFELPAQLPLQELEAQLAGFDLACLENSLFGPGSIRAVLEGLADLLAAISQAAGTVSDQLGLRFFVHVDASQRTQSS
;
A
#
# COMPACT_ATOMS: atom_id res chain seq x y z
N ARG A 1 9.08 14.84 -0.62
CA ARG A 1 9.09 15.93 -1.64
C ARG A 1 8.43 15.48 -2.94
N ALA A 2 9.04 14.59 -3.74
CA ALA A 2 8.45 14.13 -5.02
C ALA A 2 7.03 13.53 -4.88
N ASN A 3 6.72 12.85 -3.77
CA ASN A 3 5.39 12.29 -3.52
C ASN A 3 4.32 13.36 -3.25
N LEU A 4 4.67 14.46 -2.56
CA LEU A 4 3.74 15.58 -2.30
C LEU A 4 3.44 16.35 -3.59
N GLN A 5 4.45 16.56 -4.44
CA GLN A 5 4.26 17.18 -5.74
C GLN A 5 3.39 16.31 -6.66
N ARG A 6 3.58 14.99 -6.66
CA ARG A 6 2.73 14.04 -7.39
C ARG A 6 1.29 14.04 -6.88
N LEU A 7 1.10 14.03 -5.55
CA LEU A 7 -0.23 14.14 -4.93
C LEU A 7 -0.93 15.44 -5.35
N GLN A 8 -0.21 16.56 -5.35
CA GLN A 8 -0.74 17.87 -5.75
C GLN A 8 -1.14 17.89 -7.23
N TRP A 9 -0.29 17.38 -8.11
CA TRP A 9 -0.57 17.34 -9.54
C TRP A 9 -1.79 16.44 -9.85
N ALA A 10 -1.86 15.27 -9.22
CA ALA A 10 -3.00 14.38 -9.32
C ALA A 10 -4.28 15.05 -8.80
N ALA A 11 -4.23 15.69 -7.62
CA ALA A 11 -5.39 16.37 -7.03
C ALA A 11 -5.88 17.56 -7.86
N GLY A 12 -4.96 18.33 -8.47
CA GLY A 12 -5.32 19.42 -9.38
C GLY A 12 -6.10 18.93 -10.60
N SER A 13 -5.70 17.79 -11.15
CA SER A 13 -6.33 17.16 -12.33
C SER A 13 -7.77 16.66 -12.07
N VAL A 14 -8.13 16.44 -10.80
CA VAL A 14 -9.46 15.97 -10.37
C VAL A 14 -10.17 16.95 -9.42
N ARG A 15 -9.79 18.24 -9.42
CA ARG A 15 -10.33 19.25 -8.48
C ARG A 15 -11.87 19.25 -8.41
N GLY A 16 -12.55 19.15 -9.55
CA GLY A 16 -14.02 19.14 -9.60
C GLY A 16 -14.70 17.94 -8.94
N LYS A 17 -13.93 16.93 -8.53
CA LYS A 17 -14.38 15.72 -7.83
C LYS A 17 -14.02 15.70 -6.34
N LEU A 18 -13.21 16.66 -5.88
CA LEU A 18 -12.84 16.79 -4.48
C LEU A 18 -13.85 17.68 -3.75
N SER A 19 -14.24 17.30 -2.54
CA SER A 19 -15.00 18.21 -1.68
C SER A 19 -14.16 19.44 -1.33
N GLN A 20 -14.84 20.53 -0.96
CA GLN A 20 -14.16 21.77 -0.59
C GLN A 20 -13.18 21.56 0.57
N ALA A 21 -13.55 20.75 1.56
CA ALA A 21 -12.71 20.39 2.69
C ALA A 21 -11.46 19.61 2.25
N ASN A 22 -11.61 18.62 1.35
CA ASN A 22 -10.49 17.87 0.77
C ASN A 22 -9.50 18.79 0.03
N TRP A 23 -10.02 19.73 -0.76
CA TRP A 23 -9.18 20.69 -1.47
C TRP A 23 -8.44 21.64 -0.52
N GLN A 24 -9.12 22.15 0.51
CA GLN A 24 -8.51 23.03 1.51
C GLN A 24 -7.37 22.35 2.26
N ALA A 25 -7.57 21.12 2.74
CA ALA A 25 -6.54 20.36 3.44
C ALA A 25 -5.31 20.09 2.55
N LEU A 26 -5.51 19.81 1.25
CA LEU A 26 -4.41 19.66 0.29
C LEU A 26 -3.63 20.96 0.07
N VAL A 27 -4.31 22.10 -0.04
CA VAL A 27 -3.68 23.41 -0.20
C VAL A 27 -2.91 23.82 1.05
N GLU A 28 -3.44 23.52 2.25
CA GLU A 28 -2.74 23.75 3.52
C GLU A 28 -1.47 22.92 3.62
N LEU A 29 -1.56 21.61 3.31
CA LEU A 29 -0.39 20.73 3.22
C LEU A 29 0.68 21.26 2.25
N GLN A 30 0.26 21.80 1.10
CA GLN A 30 1.18 22.40 0.14
C GLN A 30 1.89 23.61 0.73
N ARG A 31 1.15 24.52 1.38
CA ARG A 31 1.72 25.72 1.99
C ARG A 31 2.72 25.37 3.09
N GLU A 32 2.40 24.40 3.94
CA GLU A 32 3.31 23.93 4.98
C GLU A 32 4.58 23.31 4.39
N ALA A 33 4.44 22.48 3.34
CA ALA A 33 5.59 21.89 2.66
C ALA A 33 6.49 22.95 2.01
N GLN A 34 5.91 24.00 1.41
CA GLN A 34 6.65 25.12 0.84
C GLN A 34 7.34 25.99 1.89
N ALA A 35 6.73 26.18 3.07
CA ALA A 35 7.33 26.95 4.15
C ALA A 35 8.66 26.35 4.64
N LEU A 36 8.80 25.01 4.58
CA LEU A 36 10.03 24.28 4.91
C LEU A 36 11.10 24.35 3.82
N GLU A 37 10.80 24.84 2.62
CA GLU A 37 11.78 25.00 1.54
C GLU A 37 12.62 26.27 1.73
N GLY A 38 12.11 27.26 2.47
CA GLY A 38 12.73 28.59 2.60
C GLY A 38 13.68 28.77 3.77
N GLN A 39 13.73 27.85 4.74
CA GLN A 39 14.54 28.00 5.96
C GLN A 39 15.20 26.67 6.37
N PRO A 40 16.42 26.69 6.94
CA PRO A 40 17.00 25.52 7.57
C PRO A 40 16.18 25.17 8.81
N ALA A 41 15.37 24.11 8.69
CA ALA A 41 14.57 23.60 9.80
C ALA A 41 15.42 22.73 10.74
N ASP A 42 15.20 22.85 12.05
CA ASP A 42 15.82 21.93 13.01
C ASP A 42 15.10 20.56 13.05
N PHE A 43 15.67 19.59 13.78
CA PHE A 43 15.08 18.25 13.87
C PHE A 43 13.69 18.24 14.53
N GLY A 44 13.47 19.10 15.53
CA GLY A 44 12.18 19.22 16.20
C GLY A 44 11.11 19.80 15.28
N GLU A 45 11.45 20.84 14.51
CA GLU A 45 10.57 21.44 13.51
C GLU A 45 10.21 20.45 12.40
N LEU A 46 11.16 19.62 11.96
CA LEU A 46 10.91 18.54 11.00
C LEU A 46 9.99 17.46 11.57
N LEU A 47 10.15 17.10 12.84
CA LEU A 47 9.29 16.12 13.51
C LEU A 47 7.87 16.67 13.71
N ASP A 48 7.74 17.93 14.14
CA ASP A 48 6.46 18.61 14.27
C ASP A 48 5.74 18.74 12.93
N PHE A 49 6.49 19.06 11.86
CA PHE A 49 5.94 19.01 10.51
C PHE A 49 5.44 17.62 10.13
N LEU A 50 6.22 16.57 10.40
CA LEU A 50 5.81 15.20 10.08
C LEU A 50 4.55 14.79 10.87
N ASN A 51 4.43 15.20 12.13
CA ASN A 51 3.22 15.00 12.93
C ASN A 51 2.00 15.74 12.36
N ARG A 52 2.16 17.03 11.97
CA ARG A 52 1.09 17.80 11.31
C ARG A 52 0.70 17.18 9.97
N LEU A 53 1.67 16.77 9.17
CA LEU A 53 1.46 16.07 7.90
C LEU A 53 0.65 14.79 8.12
N LEU A 54 0.98 13.99 9.12
CA LEU A 54 0.24 12.77 9.47
C LEU A 54 -1.22 13.09 9.83
N MET A 55 -1.47 14.13 10.62
CA MET A 55 -2.82 14.56 10.99
C MET A 55 -3.62 15.02 9.76
N SER A 56 -3.01 15.82 8.88
CA SER A 56 -3.66 16.29 7.65
C SER A 56 -3.94 15.16 6.67
N LEU A 57 -3.03 14.18 6.53
CA LEU A 57 -3.27 12.98 5.72
C LEU A 57 -4.36 12.09 6.31
N ALA A 58 -4.44 11.98 7.64
CA ALA A 58 -5.52 11.28 8.31
C ALA A 58 -6.88 11.97 8.08
N ALA A 59 -6.93 13.30 8.19
CA ALA A 59 -8.13 14.08 7.91
C ALA A 59 -8.58 13.95 6.45
N LEU A 60 -7.67 14.09 5.48
CA LEU A 60 -7.94 13.83 4.05
C LEU A 60 -8.48 12.42 3.82
N SER A 61 -7.92 11.43 4.51
CA SER A 61 -8.42 10.06 4.42
C SER A 61 -9.84 9.93 4.98
N GLY A 62 -10.16 10.60 6.08
CA GLY A 62 -11.51 10.62 6.66
C GLY A 62 -12.52 11.26 5.71
N PHE A 63 -12.21 12.44 5.17
CA PHE A 63 -13.08 13.11 4.19
C PHE A 63 -13.30 12.28 2.92
N ALA A 64 -12.26 11.61 2.42
CA ALA A 64 -12.40 10.71 1.28
C ALA A 64 -13.34 9.53 1.60
N LEU A 65 -13.41 9.05 2.84
CA LEU A 65 -14.27 7.94 3.23
C LEU A 65 -15.73 8.37 3.51
N ASP A 66 -15.92 9.56 4.07
CA ASP A 66 -17.21 10.00 4.62
C ASP A 66 -17.96 11.01 3.75
N ASP A 67 -17.25 11.90 3.04
CA ASP A 67 -17.84 13.08 2.38
C ASP A 67 -17.89 12.94 0.84
N MET A 68 -16.99 12.16 0.26
CA MET A 68 -17.03 11.90 -1.18
C MET A 68 -18.22 11.01 -1.55
N THR A 69 -18.98 11.43 -2.56
CA THR A 69 -19.96 10.56 -3.20
C THR A 69 -19.24 9.32 -3.75
N ARG A 70 -19.82 8.14 -3.58
CA ARG A 70 -19.26 6.85 -4.04
C ARG A 70 -19.34 6.64 -5.55
N ASP A 71 -19.01 7.69 -6.30
CA ASP A 71 -18.91 7.71 -7.75
C ASP A 71 -17.59 7.07 -8.23
N ASP A 72 -17.34 7.12 -9.54
CA ASP A 72 -16.14 6.48 -10.11
C ASP A 72 -14.84 7.14 -9.65
N GLY A 73 -14.84 8.46 -9.39
CA GLY A 73 -13.67 9.17 -8.88
C GLY A 73 -13.25 8.65 -7.51
N TRP A 74 -14.21 8.44 -6.60
CA TRP A 74 -13.97 7.80 -5.31
C TRP A 74 -13.43 6.37 -5.47
N ARG A 75 -14.00 5.58 -6.38
CA ARG A 75 -13.56 4.19 -6.62
C ARG A 75 -12.12 4.12 -7.11
N PHE A 76 -11.75 4.95 -8.08
CA PHE A 76 -10.37 5.03 -8.57
C PHE A 76 -9.40 5.50 -7.48
N LEU A 77 -9.78 6.48 -6.66
CA LEU A 77 -8.96 6.92 -5.52
C LEU A 77 -8.71 5.77 -4.52
N MET A 78 -9.77 5.05 -4.14
CA MET A 78 -9.66 3.92 -3.20
C MET A 78 -8.84 2.78 -3.79
N LEU A 79 -9.00 2.50 -5.09
CA LEU A 79 -8.24 1.48 -5.80
C LEU A 79 -6.75 1.84 -5.86
N GLY A 80 -6.41 3.09 -6.23
CA GLY A 80 -5.03 3.58 -6.24
C GLY A 80 -4.37 3.45 -4.86
N ARG A 81 -5.06 3.86 -3.79
CA ARG A 81 -4.58 3.69 -2.42
C ARG A 81 -4.38 2.22 -2.03
N CYS A 82 -5.26 1.34 -2.49
CA CYS A 82 -5.13 -0.10 -2.25
C CYS A 82 -3.90 -0.67 -2.96
N ILE A 83 -3.63 -0.26 -4.20
CA ILE A 83 -2.45 -0.66 -4.97
C ILE A 83 -1.17 -0.17 -4.27
N GLU A 84 -1.08 1.13 -3.98
CA GLU A 84 0.12 1.71 -3.34
C GLU A 84 0.46 1.03 -2.02
N ARG A 85 -0.57 0.75 -1.21
CA ARG A 85 -0.41 0.05 0.06
C ARG A 85 0.05 -1.40 -0.13
N LEU A 86 -0.54 -2.12 -1.07
CA LEU A 86 -0.15 -3.49 -1.37
C LEU A 86 1.32 -3.56 -1.83
N GLN A 87 1.73 -2.66 -2.74
CA GLN A 87 3.11 -2.56 -3.21
C GLN A 87 4.07 -2.27 -2.06
N PHE A 88 3.74 -1.26 -1.24
CA PHE A 88 4.57 -0.91 -0.07
C PHE A 88 4.78 -2.10 0.87
N LEU A 89 3.71 -2.81 1.25
CA LEU A 89 3.81 -3.98 2.13
C LEU A 89 4.65 -5.08 1.49
N CYS A 90 4.39 -5.40 0.22
CA CYS A 90 5.12 -6.44 -0.51
C CYS A 90 6.61 -6.11 -0.63
N ASP A 91 6.96 -4.89 -1.05
CA ASP A 91 8.35 -4.46 -1.23
C ASP A 91 9.10 -4.43 0.11
N ALA A 92 8.45 -3.91 1.16
CA ALA A 92 9.03 -3.84 2.50
C ALA A 92 9.30 -5.24 3.07
N PHE A 93 8.32 -6.13 2.98
CA PHE A 93 8.43 -7.48 3.51
C PHE A 93 9.40 -8.33 2.69
N ALA A 94 9.40 -8.21 1.35
CA ALA A 94 10.40 -8.85 0.50
C ALA A 94 11.83 -8.39 0.84
N GLY A 95 12.02 -7.08 1.05
CA GLY A 95 13.30 -6.52 1.49
C GLY A 95 13.75 -7.07 2.85
N PHE A 96 12.82 -7.17 3.81
CA PHE A 96 13.09 -7.77 5.12
C PHE A 96 13.52 -9.24 4.99
N LEU A 97 12.80 -10.06 4.23
CA LEU A 97 13.09 -11.49 4.08
C LEU A 97 14.45 -11.74 3.43
N ARG A 98 14.89 -10.85 2.52
CA ARG A 98 16.21 -10.91 1.87
C ARG A 98 17.35 -10.37 2.74
N SER A 99 17.05 -9.62 3.81
CA SER A 99 18.07 -8.99 4.66
C SER A 99 18.85 -9.97 5.54
N GLY A 100 18.32 -11.18 5.74
CA GLY A 100 18.85 -12.14 6.71
C GLY A 100 18.48 -11.84 8.17
N ALA A 101 17.68 -10.78 8.43
CA ALA A 101 17.24 -10.41 9.78
C ALA A 101 16.06 -11.26 10.31
N ALA A 102 15.59 -12.25 9.55
CA ALA A 102 14.45 -13.10 9.90
C ALA A 102 14.64 -13.91 11.19
N THR A 103 15.88 -14.08 11.66
CA THR A 103 16.21 -14.75 12.93
C THR A 103 16.35 -13.79 14.11
N ASP A 104 16.34 -12.47 13.88
CA ASP A 104 16.46 -11.45 14.92
C ASP A 104 15.07 -11.05 15.43
N GLN A 105 14.83 -11.30 16.72
CA GLN A 105 13.57 -10.96 17.37
C GLN A 105 13.24 -9.47 17.28
N SER A 106 14.22 -8.57 17.49
CA SER A 106 13.97 -7.13 17.42
C SER A 106 13.61 -6.71 16.00
N ALA A 107 14.21 -7.34 14.99
CA ALA A 107 13.87 -7.10 13.60
C ALA A 107 12.42 -7.56 13.28
N LEU A 108 11.97 -8.67 13.86
CA LEU A 108 10.58 -9.12 13.75
C LEU A 108 9.58 -8.17 14.45
N GLU A 109 9.96 -7.60 15.60
CA GLU A 109 9.17 -6.57 16.29
C GLU A 109 9.03 -5.31 15.43
N TRP A 110 10.12 -4.86 14.79
CA TRP A 110 10.08 -3.77 13.82
C TRP A 110 9.20 -4.08 12.61
N LEU A 111 9.22 -5.32 12.12
CA LEU A 111 8.35 -5.73 11.01
C LEU A 111 6.87 -5.68 11.40
N LEU A 112 6.53 -6.09 12.63
CA LEU A 112 5.18 -5.98 13.18
C LEU A 112 4.72 -4.52 13.34
N GLU A 113 5.62 -3.62 13.73
CA GLU A 113 5.34 -2.19 13.80
C GLU A 113 5.10 -1.61 12.40
N LEU A 114 5.97 -1.95 11.44
CA LEU A 114 5.84 -1.55 10.03
C LEU A 114 4.52 -2.03 9.41
N GLY A 115 4.13 -3.27 9.71
CA GLY A 115 2.87 -3.87 9.28
C GLY A 115 1.66 -3.46 10.14
N ASN A 116 1.78 -2.46 11.02
CA ASN A 116 0.74 -2.00 11.94
C ASN A 116 -0.01 -3.13 12.68
N SER A 117 0.71 -4.21 13.01
CA SER A 117 0.16 -5.46 13.54
C SER A 117 0.75 -5.82 14.90
N SER A 118 1.54 -4.95 15.52
CA SER A 118 2.13 -5.15 16.86
C SER A 118 1.07 -5.42 17.94
N ILE A 119 -0.02 -4.63 17.99
CA ILE A 119 -1.12 -4.83 18.95
C ILE A 119 -1.85 -6.15 18.69
N THR A 120 -2.17 -6.43 17.43
CA THR A 120 -2.86 -7.66 17.00
C THR A 120 -2.03 -8.89 17.37
N TYR A 121 -0.73 -8.86 17.10
CA TYR A 121 0.20 -9.94 17.43
C TYR A 121 0.26 -10.19 18.94
N ARG A 122 0.49 -9.14 19.72
CA ARG A 122 0.58 -9.23 21.19
C ARG A 122 -0.70 -9.81 21.78
N THR A 123 -1.86 -9.42 21.27
CA THR A 123 -3.15 -9.92 21.75
C THR A 123 -3.37 -11.39 21.41
N ARG A 124 -2.90 -11.87 20.26
CA ARG A 124 -3.12 -13.24 19.78
C ARG A 124 -2.11 -14.25 20.33
N TYR A 125 -0.82 -13.92 20.33
CA TYR A 125 0.24 -14.89 20.63
C TYR A 125 0.83 -14.75 22.04
N LEU A 126 0.62 -13.60 22.73
CA LEU A 126 1.05 -13.33 24.11
C LEU A 126 2.53 -13.71 24.41
N ALA A 127 3.38 -13.70 23.39
CA ALA A 127 4.77 -14.14 23.43
C ALA A 127 5.67 -13.18 22.65
N SER A 128 6.99 -13.41 22.72
CA SER A 128 7.98 -12.73 21.89
C SER A 128 7.71 -12.95 20.40
N ALA A 129 8.18 -12.03 19.56
CA ALA A 129 8.05 -12.17 18.11
C ALA A 129 8.80 -13.41 17.59
N GLN A 130 8.09 -14.25 16.84
CA GLN A 130 8.64 -15.45 16.20
C GLN A 130 8.32 -15.42 14.71
N LEU A 131 9.26 -15.87 13.87
CA LEU A 131 9.19 -15.71 12.43
C LEU A 131 7.88 -16.23 11.82
N ILE A 132 7.50 -17.48 12.12
CA ILE A 132 6.31 -18.11 11.53
C ILE A 132 5.02 -17.37 11.95
N PRO A 133 4.73 -17.14 13.24
CA PRO A 133 3.58 -16.34 13.65
C PRO A 133 3.54 -14.92 13.07
N VAL A 134 4.70 -14.28 12.90
CA VAL A 134 4.79 -12.94 12.30
C VAL A 134 4.43 -12.99 10.81
N LEU A 135 4.98 -13.97 10.07
CA LEU A 135 4.67 -14.14 8.65
C LEU A 135 3.21 -14.54 8.43
N ASP A 136 2.67 -15.43 9.26
CA ASP A 136 1.26 -15.81 9.24
C ASP A 136 0.36 -14.57 9.37
N LEU A 137 0.61 -13.75 10.40
CA LEU A 137 -0.17 -12.55 10.66
C LEU A 137 -0.04 -11.47 9.57
N LEU A 138 1.16 -11.29 9.01
CA LEU A 138 1.45 -10.20 8.06
C LEU A 138 1.20 -10.58 6.60
N LEU A 139 1.23 -11.87 6.26
CA LEU A 139 1.10 -12.33 4.89
C LEU A 139 -0.22 -13.05 4.65
N LEU A 140 -0.63 -13.94 5.57
CA LEU A 140 -1.68 -14.95 5.33
C LEU A 140 -2.97 -14.73 6.13
N ASP A 141 -2.99 -13.85 7.12
CA ASP A 141 -4.19 -13.57 7.90
C ASP A 141 -5.26 -12.82 7.08
N GLU A 142 -6.29 -13.55 6.66
CA GLU A 142 -7.41 -13.04 5.86
C GLU A 142 -8.33 -12.07 6.62
N GLN A 143 -8.19 -11.95 7.94
CA GLN A 143 -8.96 -11.04 8.79
C GLN A 143 -8.15 -9.79 9.17
N ASN A 144 -6.83 -9.82 9.01
CA ASN A 144 -5.98 -8.67 9.29
C ASN A 144 -5.99 -7.70 8.10
N PRO A 145 -6.54 -6.48 8.24
CA PRO A 145 -6.53 -5.51 7.16
C PRO A 145 -5.13 -5.04 6.77
N HIS A 146 -4.09 -5.35 7.54
CA HIS A 146 -2.70 -5.06 7.20
C HIS A 146 -1.96 -6.23 6.56
N ALA A 147 -2.59 -7.41 6.45
CA ALA A 147 -1.98 -8.55 5.79
C ALA A 147 -1.96 -8.41 4.27
N VAL A 148 -0.93 -8.96 3.63
CA VAL A 148 -0.78 -8.95 2.17
C VAL A 148 -1.96 -9.66 1.50
N ILE A 149 -2.38 -10.84 1.97
CA ILE A 149 -3.50 -11.57 1.38
C ILE A 149 -4.81 -10.78 1.45
N PHE A 150 -5.06 -10.09 2.57
CA PHE A 150 -6.25 -9.24 2.73
C PHE A 150 -6.23 -8.11 1.69
N GLN A 151 -5.08 -7.46 1.53
CA GLN A 151 -4.91 -6.37 0.57
C GLN A 151 -5.10 -6.82 -0.86
N LEU A 152 -4.47 -7.94 -1.22
CA LEU A 152 -4.55 -8.52 -2.54
C LEU A 152 -5.99 -8.89 -2.91
N ARG A 153 -6.71 -9.57 -2.01
CA ARG A 153 -8.13 -9.88 -2.22
C ARG A 153 -9.02 -8.65 -2.28
N THR A 154 -8.70 -7.61 -1.51
CA THR A 154 -9.43 -6.33 -1.55
C THR A 154 -9.25 -5.64 -2.90
N LEU A 155 -8.03 -5.65 -3.44
CA LEU A 155 -7.73 -5.14 -4.77
C LEU A 155 -8.49 -5.94 -5.85
N LEU A 156 -8.41 -7.28 -5.81
CA LEU A 156 -9.11 -8.15 -6.77
C LEU A 156 -10.63 -7.93 -6.78
N ARG A 157 -11.27 -7.85 -5.61
CA ARG A 157 -12.71 -7.51 -5.51
C ARG A 157 -13.03 -6.13 -6.06
N SER A 158 -12.15 -5.16 -5.85
CA SER A 158 -12.35 -3.79 -6.35
C SER A 158 -12.23 -3.74 -7.88
N LEU A 159 -11.29 -4.49 -8.44
CA LEU A 159 -11.11 -4.63 -9.89
C LEU A 159 -12.30 -5.34 -10.53
N GLN A 160 -12.82 -6.40 -9.92
CA GLN A 160 -14.02 -7.11 -10.41
C GLN A 160 -15.24 -6.17 -10.49
N ARG A 161 -15.46 -5.34 -9.46
CA ARG A 161 -16.55 -4.35 -9.47
C ARG A 161 -16.37 -3.26 -10.54
N LEU A 162 -15.12 -2.97 -10.90
CA LEU A 162 -14.80 -2.00 -11.94
C LEU A 162 -14.98 -2.61 -13.33
N ASP A 163 -14.64 -3.89 -13.49
CA ASP A 163 -14.87 -4.68 -14.70
C ASP A 163 -16.37 -4.74 -15.06
N GLU A 164 -17.24 -5.05 -14.10
CA GLU A 164 -18.70 -5.06 -14.29
C GLU A 164 -19.27 -3.76 -14.89
N ARG A 165 -18.54 -2.64 -14.78
CA ARG A 165 -18.95 -1.33 -15.27
C ARG A 165 -18.23 -0.89 -16.53
N PHE A 166 -16.98 -1.32 -16.73
CA PHE A 166 -16.10 -0.78 -17.76
C PHE A 166 -15.48 -1.83 -18.68
N GLU A 167 -15.80 -3.11 -18.54
CA GLU A 167 -15.27 -4.21 -19.36
C GLU A 167 -13.73 -4.23 -19.35
N LEU A 168 -13.18 -4.48 -18.16
CA LEU A 168 -11.75 -4.59 -17.94
C LEU A 168 -11.26 -6.01 -18.23
N PRO A 169 -10.01 -6.17 -18.72
CA PRO A 169 -9.45 -7.50 -18.85
C PRO A 169 -9.33 -8.18 -17.49
N ALA A 170 -9.56 -9.49 -17.48
CA ALA A 170 -9.35 -10.32 -16.29
C ALA A 170 -7.89 -10.22 -15.82
N GLN A 171 -7.70 -10.06 -14.52
CA GLN A 171 -6.39 -9.87 -13.91
C GLN A 171 -5.79 -11.22 -13.49
N LEU A 172 -5.67 -12.13 -14.46
CA LEU A 172 -5.22 -13.51 -14.26
C LEU A 172 -3.89 -13.62 -13.50
N PRO A 173 -2.84 -12.83 -13.82
CA PRO A 173 -1.57 -12.91 -13.09
C PRO A 173 -1.73 -12.61 -11.60
N LEU A 174 -2.56 -11.63 -11.26
CA LEU A 174 -2.79 -11.23 -9.87
C LEU A 174 -3.61 -12.27 -9.10
N GLN A 175 -4.54 -12.96 -9.78
CA GLN A 175 -5.31 -14.07 -9.21
C GLN A 175 -4.43 -15.31 -8.98
N GLU A 176 -3.54 -15.64 -9.91
CA GLU A 176 -2.58 -16.74 -9.76
C GLU A 176 -1.63 -16.51 -8.58
N LEU A 177 -1.11 -15.29 -8.44
CA LEU A 177 -0.25 -14.90 -7.31
C LEU A 177 -1.00 -14.92 -5.97
N GLU A 178 -2.28 -14.54 -5.97
CA GLU A 178 -3.14 -14.67 -4.78
C GLU A 178 -3.30 -16.13 -4.36
N ALA A 179 -3.59 -17.03 -5.31
CA ALA A 179 -3.72 -18.45 -5.03
C ALA A 179 -2.40 -19.07 -4.54
N GLN A 180 -1.26 -18.65 -5.11
CA GLN A 180 0.07 -19.07 -4.65
C GLN A 180 0.35 -18.62 -3.21
N LEU A 181 0.04 -17.37 -2.87
CA LEU A 181 0.23 -16.86 -1.51
C LEU A 181 -0.72 -17.55 -0.52
N ALA A 182 -2.00 -17.70 -0.87
CA ALA A 182 -2.99 -18.37 -0.03
C ALA A 182 -2.66 -19.85 0.23
N GLY A 183 -2.02 -20.51 -0.73
CA GLY A 183 -1.57 -21.90 -0.62
C GLY A 183 -0.18 -22.08 -0.01
N PHE A 184 0.49 -21.00 0.41
CA PHE A 184 1.85 -21.08 0.95
C PHE A 184 1.86 -21.74 2.34
N ASP A 185 2.57 -22.85 2.48
CA ASP A 185 2.71 -23.56 3.76
C ASP A 185 3.94 -23.07 4.53
N LEU A 186 3.70 -22.33 5.62
CA LEU A 186 4.75 -21.85 6.52
C LEU A 186 5.41 -22.97 7.33
N ALA A 187 4.82 -24.18 7.41
CA ALA A 187 5.44 -25.33 8.08
C ALA A 187 6.75 -25.77 7.40
N CYS A 188 6.95 -25.40 6.13
CA CYS A 188 8.23 -25.55 5.44
C CYS A 188 9.40 -24.83 6.13
N LEU A 189 9.13 -23.84 7.00
CA LEU A 189 10.14 -23.13 7.79
C LEU A 189 10.52 -23.87 9.08
N GLU A 190 9.69 -24.79 9.57
CA GLU A 190 9.97 -25.60 10.77
C GLU A 190 10.88 -26.79 10.44
N ASN A 191 10.68 -27.37 9.26
CA ASN A 191 11.39 -28.56 8.81
C ASN A 191 12.73 -28.20 8.18
N SER A 192 13.71 -27.88 9.03
CA SER A 192 15.13 -27.72 8.67
C SER A 192 15.82 -29.05 8.28
N LEU A 193 15.08 -30.00 7.69
CA LEU A 193 15.59 -31.32 7.28
C LEU A 193 16.79 -31.23 6.33
N PHE A 194 17.00 -30.06 5.71
CA PHE A 194 18.12 -29.75 4.81
C PHE A 194 19.03 -28.60 5.31
N GLY A 195 18.89 -28.19 6.57
CA GLY A 195 19.75 -27.19 7.23
C GLY A 195 19.39 -25.71 6.92
N PRO A 196 20.18 -24.74 7.44
CA PRO A 196 19.88 -23.30 7.31
C PRO A 196 19.72 -22.78 5.87
N GLY A 197 20.34 -23.46 4.90
CA GLY A 197 20.20 -23.14 3.48
C GLY A 197 18.78 -23.35 2.94
N SER A 198 18.01 -24.28 3.51
CA SER A 198 16.61 -24.51 3.08
C SER A 198 15.68 -23.41 3.55
N ILE A 199 15.84 -22.93 4.80
CA ILE A 199 15.06 -21.80 5.33
C ILE A 199 15.31 -20.55 4.49
N ARG A 200 16.58 -20.25 4.19
CA ARG A 200 16.93 -19.11 3.34
C ARG A 200 16.29 -19.21 1.95
N ALA A 201 16.33 -20.37 1.31
CA ALA A 201 15.70 -20.57 0.01
C ALA A 201 14.17 -20.37 0.06
N VAL A 202 13.51 -20.84 1.13
CA VAL A 202 12.07 -20.61 1.33
C VAL A 202 11.77 -19.12 1.51
N LEU A 203 12.56 -18.40 2.30
CA LEU A 203 12.40 -16.95 2.50
C LEU A 203 12.69 -16.15 1.23
N GLU A 204 13.68 -16.56 0.43
CA GLU A 204 13.97 -15.97 -0.88
C GLU A 204 12.81 -16.18 -1.85
N GLY A 205 12.26 -17.41 -1.94
CA GLY A 205 11.09 -17.70 -2.77
C GLY A 205 9.84 -16.91 -2.35
N LEU A 206 9.61 -16.75 -1.05
CA LEU A 206 8.52 -15.92 -0.53
C LEU A 206 8.74 -14.43 -0.85
N ALA A 207 9.97 -13.93 -0.76
CA ALA A 207 10.30 -12.56 -1.16
C ALA A 207 10.09 -12.33 -2.67
N ASP A 208 10.37 -13.33 -3.50
CA ASP A 208 10.14 -13.28 -4.95
C ASP A 208 8.64 -13.25 -5.27
N LEU A 209 7.83 -14.06 -4.56
CA LEU A 209 6.37 -14.03 -4.67
C LEU A 209 5.80 -12.64 -4.31
N LEU A 210 6.28 -12.03 -3.22
CA LEU A 210 5.86 -10.68 -2.83
C LEU A 210 6.28 -9.64 -3.87
N ALA A 211 7.50 -9.71 -4.39
CA ALA A 211 7.95 -8.82 -5.45
C ALA A 211 7.10 -8.96 -6.74
N ALA A 212 6.70 -10.18 -7.10
CA ALA A 212 5.81 -10.43 -8.22
C ALA A 212 4.41 -9.82 -7.99
N ILE A 213 3.85 -9.92 -6.77
CA ILE A 213 2.59 -9.26 -6.40
C ILE A 213 2.70 -7.74 -6.55
N SER A 214 3.78 -7.14 -6.04
CA SER A 214 4.04 -5.70 -6.16
C SER A 214 4.11 -5.24 -7.62
N GLN A 215 4.82 -5.99 -8.47
CA GLN A 215 4.94 -5.68 -9.90
C GLN A 215 3.61 -5.85 -10.65
N ALA A 216 2.85 -6.92 -10.36
CA ALA A 216 1.54 -7.14 -10.96
C ALA A 216 0.56 -6.02 -10.57
N ALA A 217 0.54 -5.60 -9.31
CA ALA A 217 -0.27 -4.48 -8.85
C ALA A 217 0.13 -3.16 -9.54
N GLY A 218 1.43 -2.92 -9.75
CA GLY A 218 1.92 -1.78 -10.54
C GLY A 218 1.45 -1.82 -11.99
N THR A 219 1.49 -2.98 -12.63
CA THR A 219 1.00 -3.18 -14.00
C THR A 219 -0.50 -2.87 -14.11
N VAL A 220 -1.30 -3.27 -13.12
CA VAL A 220 -2.72 -2.90 -13.04
C VAL A 220 -2.88 -1.37 -12.96
N SER A 221 -2.08 -0.70 -12.14
CA SER A 221 -2.10 0.76 -12.03
C SER A 221 -1.84 1.43 -13.39
N ASP A 222 -0.80 0.98 -14.11
CA ASP A 222 -0.44 1.53 -15.41
C ASP A 222 -1.56 1.31 -16.45
N GLN A 223 -2.18 0.13 -16.47
CA GLN A 223 -3.31 -0.16 -17.36
C GLN A 223 -4.52 0.74 -17.08
N LEU A 224 -4.86 0.96 -15.81
CA LEU A 224 -5.93 1.88 -15.42
C LEU A 224 -5.58 3.33 -15.77
N GLY A 225 -4.32 3.73 -15.56
CA GLY A 225 -3.74 5.00 -15.98
C GLY A 225 -3.95 5.27 -17.47
N LEU A 226 -3.49 4.34 -18.31
CA LEU A 226 -3.59 4.42 -19.77
C LEU A 226 -5.04 4.48 -20.26
N ARG A 227 -5.94 3.68 -19.65
CA ARG A 227 -7.33 3.58 -20.10
C ARG A 227 -8.19 4.78 -19.69
N PHE A 228 -8.05 5.24 -18.45
CA PHE A 228 -8.98 6.21 -17.88
C PHE A 228 -8.42 7.63 -17.75
N PHE A 229 -7.10 7.82 -17.75
CA PHE A 229 -6.50 9.12 -17.46
C PHE A 229 -5.77 9.74 -18.66
N VAL A 230 -5.25 8.96 -19.61
CA VAL A 230 -4.56 9.50 -20.81
C VAL A 230 -5.50 10.26 -21.76
N HIS A 231 -6.78 9.90 -21.84
CA HIS A 231 -7.74 10.57 -22.73
C HIS A 231 -8.35 11.86 -22.14
N VAL A 232 -8.18 12.08 -20.83
CA VAL A 232 -8.71 13.28 -20.14
C VAL A 232 -7.82 14.50 -20.43
N ASP A 233 -6.51 14.31 -20.59
CA ASP A 233 -5.56 15.40 -20.89
C ASP A 233 -5.74 16.03 -22.28
N ALA A 234 -6.18 15.26 -23.28
CA ALA A 234 -6.44 15.79 -24.62
C ALA A 234 -7.70 16.64 -24.68
N SER A 235 -8.69 16.33 -23.84
CA SER A 235 -10.01 16.97 -23.83
C SER A 235 -10.01 18.31 -23.06
N GLN A 236 -9.14 18.47 -22.06
CA GLN A 236 -9.01 19.74 -21.33
C GLN A 236 -8.22 20.81 -22.12
N ARG A 237 -7.32 20.41 -23.04
CA ARG A 237 -6.59 21.35 -23.91
C ARG A 237 -7.46 21.97 -25.00
N THR A 238 -8.49 21.27 -25.48
CA THR A 238 -9.38 21.79 -26.54
C THR A 238 -10.50 22.70 -26.04
N GLN A 239 -10.78 22.74 -24.74
CA GLN A 239 -11.74 23.70 -24.15
C GLN A 239 -11.10 25.00 -23.63
N SER A 240 -9.76 25.13 -23.75
CA SER A 240 -9.01 26.30 -23.31
C SER A 240 -8.46 27.14 -24.47
N SER A 241 -9.01 26.99 -25.68
CA SER A 241 -8.64 27.76 -26.88
C SER A 241 -9.79 28.65 -27.35
#